data_AF-A0A4R9BE09-F1
#
_entry.id   AF-A0A4R9BE09-F1
#
_cell.length_a   1.000
_cell.length_b   1.000
_cell.length_c   1.000
_cell.angle_alpha   90.00
_cell.angle_beta   90.00
_cell.angle_gamma   90.00
#
_symmetry.space_group_name_H-M   'P 1'
#
loop_
_entity.id
_entity.type
_entity.pdbx_description
1 polymer ?
#
loop_
_entity_poly.entity_id
_entity_poly.type
_entity_poly.pdbx_seq_one_letter_code
_entity_poly.pdbx_strand_id
1 'polypeptide(L)' 'MCQLHQSIPPGSLVKGGDIVQFDWNDSGDEDHTGIVTRVEKNGHSVAIYYAGHTSNTDYQSVDESLRNGGGTVSFWNVK' A
#
# COMPACT_ATOMS: atom_id res chain seq x y z
N MET A 1 -4.13 -10.95 -17.48
CA MET A 1 -4.87 -11.24 -16.22
C MET A 1 -4.10 -10.57 -15.11
N CYS A 2 -4.63 -9.49 -14.56
CA CYS A 2 -4.00 -8.79 -13.43
C CYS A 2 -4.45 -9.54 -12.15
N GLN A 3 -3.54 -10.26 -11.50
CA GLN A 3 -3.85 -10.96 -10.25
C GLN A 3 -3.93 -9.96 -9.11
N LEU A 4 -5.16 -9.57 -8.78
CA LEU A 4 -5.47 -8.66 -7.68
C LEU A 4 -5.55 -9.42 -6.35
N HIS A 5 -4.50 -10.15 -5.95
CA HIS A 5 -4.41 -10.82 -4.64
C HIS A 5 -2.94 -11.14 -4.29
N GLN A 6 -2.19 -10.17 -3.79
CA GLN A 6 -1.00 -10.40 -2.97
C GLN A 6 -1.11 -9.43 -1.78
N SER A 7 -1.76 -9.85 -0.70
CA SER A 7 -1.23 -10.64 0.43
C SER A 7 -0.78 -9.73 1.58
N ILE A 8 -1.76 -9.16 2.30
CA ILE A 8 -1.53 -8.78 3.69
C ILE A 8 -1.11 -10.07 4.42
N PRO A 9 0.07 -10.14 5.05
CA PRO A 9 0.53 -11.35 5.73
C PRO A 9 -0.52 -11.80 6.75
N PRO A 10 -0.89 -13.10 6.81
CA PRO A 10 -1.78 -13.59 7.85
C PRO A 10 -1.19 -13.29 9.22
N GLY A 11 -1.82 -12.38 9.98
CA GLY A 11 -1.37 -11.96 11.31
C GLY A 11 -0.72 -10.57 11.41
N SER A 12 -0.43 -9.89 10.31
CA SER A 12 0.04 -8.49 10.33
C SER A 12 -1.12 -7.53 10.07
N LEU A 13 -1.65 -6.92 11.13
CA LEU A 13 -2.66 -5.87 11.01
C LEU A 13 -1.95 -4.56 10.66
N VAL A 14 -1.84 -4.26 9.36
CA VAL A 14 -1.44 -2.94 8.88
C VAL A 14 -2.23 -1.87 9.63
N LYS A 15 -1.55 -0.82 10.10
CA LYS A 15 -2.13 0.26 10.90
C LYS A 15 -1.63 1.63 10.44
N GLY A 16 -2.33 2.68 10.85
CA GLY A 16 -1.87 4.05 10.65
C GLY A 16 -0.48 4.27 11.24
N GLY A 17 0.40 4.93 10.49
CA GLY A 17 1.81 5.14 10.83
C GLY A 17 2.77 4.06 10.33
N ASP A 18 2.28 2.93 9.81
CA ASP A 18 3.13 1.95 9.13
C ASP A 18 3.70 2.55 7.83
N ILE A 19 4.84 2.03 7.38
CA ILE A 19 5.43 2.43 6.11
C ILE A 19 4.82 1.58 5.00
N VAL A 20 4.46 2.22 3.89
CA VAL A 20 4.15 1.54 2.63
C VAL A 20 5.30 1.82 1.65
N GLN A 21 5.78 0.77 0.99
CA GLN A 21 6.78 0.89 -0.06
C GLN A 21 6.28 0.25 -1.34
N PHE A 22 6.48 0.94 -2.45
CA PHE A 22 6.16 0.46 -3.79
C PHE A 22 7.45 0.24 -4.57
N ASP A 23 7.47 -0.84 -5.33
CA ASP A 23 8.34 -1.04 -6.49
C ASP A 23 7.44 -0.90 -7.72
N TRP A 24 7.23 0.33 -8.20
CA TRP A 24 6.28 0.60 -9.29
C TRP A 24 6.80 0.15 -10.65
N ASN A 25 8.11 0.09 -10.83
CA ASN A 25 8.74 -0.24 -12.11
C ASN A 25 9.19 -1.71 -12.20
N ASP A 26 8.87 -2.54 -11.20
CA ASP A 26 9.27 -3.95 -11.08
C ASP A 26 10.79 -4.14 -11.22
N SER A 27 11.58 -3.17 -10.75
CA SER A 27 13.04 -3.22 -10.86
C SER A 27 13.69 -4.02 -9.74
N GLY A 28 12.93 -4.37 -8.70
CA GLY A 28 13.39 -5.06 -7.52
C GLY A 28 13.91 -4.13 -6.42
N ASP A 29 13.81 -2.80 -6.60
CA ASP A 29 14.02 -1.83 -5.53
C ASP A 29 12.73 -1.12 -5.09
N GLU A 30 12.56 -1.01 -3.77
CA GLU A 30 11.40 -0.35 -3.16
C GLU A 30 11.62 1.18 -3.11
N ASP A 31 11.63 1.81 -4.28
CA ASP A 31 12.07 3.20 -4.49
C ASP A 31 11.01 4.27 -4.13
N HIS A 32 9.74 3.89 -3.96
CA HIS A 32 8.65 4.82 -3.63
C HIS A 32 8.08 4.55 -2.24
N THR A 33 8.40 5.45 -1.29
CA THR A 33 8.00 5.34 0.11
C THR A 33 6.84 6.27 0.47
N GLY A 34 5.91 5.77 1.28
CA GLY A 34 4.83 6.53 1.92
C GLY A 34 4.50 6.03 3.32
N ILE A 35 3.55 6.71 3.97
CA ILE A 35 3.08 6.38 5.33
C ILE A 35 1.59 6.03 5.28
N VAL A 36 1.18 4.92 5.88
CA VAL A 36 -0.23 4.54 6.01
C VAL A 36 -0.96 5.58 6.86
N THR A 37 -1.99 6.20 6.29
CA THR A 37 -2.79 7.23 6.98
C THR A 37 -4.11 6.68 7.49
N ARG A 38 -4.67 5.67 6.82
CA ARG A 38 -5.97 5.09 7.17
C ARG A 38 -6.08 3.65 6.72
N VAL A 39 -6.73 2.83 7.54
CA VAL A 39 -7.08 1.44 7.23
C VAL A 39 -8.57 1.27 7.49
N GLU A 40 -9.33 0.97 6.45
CA GLU A 40 -10.77 0.74 6.52
C GLU A 40 -11.06 -0.75 6.33
N LYS A 41 -11.82 -1.34 7.26
CA LYS A 41 -12.19 -2.76 7.23
C LYS A 41 -13.69 -2.87 7.02
N ASN A 42 -14.11 -3.51 5.92
CA ASN A 42 -15.51 -3.67 5.55
C ASN A 42 -15.82 -5.15 5.32
N GLY A 43 -16.16 -5.86 6.39
CA GLY A 43 -16.39 -7.30 6.35
C GLY A 43 -15.12 -8.06 5.95
N HIS A 44 -15.08 -8.59 4.72
CA HIS A 44 -13.95 -9.34 4.18
C HIS A 44 -12.99 -8.50 3.32
N SER A 45 -13.26 -7.21 3.11
CA SER A 45 -12.36 -6.32 2.39
C SER A 45 -11.62 -5.37 3.32
N VAL A 46 -10.41 -4.99 2.91
CA VAL A 46 -9.57 -3.99 3.58
C VAL A 46 -9.13 -2.98 2.54
N ALA A 47 -9.35 -1.70 2.81
CA ALA A 47 -8.80 -0.60 2.02
C ALA A 47 -7.73 0.12 2.83
N ILE A 48 -6.57 0.37 2.20
CA ILE A 48 -5.42 1.03 2.82
C ILE A 48 -5.14 2.32 2.06
N TYR A 49 -4.99 3.41 2.81
CA TYR A 49 -4.68 4.74 2.30
C TYR A 49 -3.34 5.20 2.85
N TYR A 50 -2.61 6.02 2.09
CA TYR A 50 -1.26 6.42 2.44
C TYR A 50 -0.91 7.84 1.99
N ALA A 51 -0.02 8.51 2.71
CA ALA A 51 0.59 9.77 2.29
C ALA A 51 1.94 9.50 1.61
N GLY A 52 2.18 10.16 0.48
CA GLY A 52 3.41 10.12 -0.32
C GLY A 52 3.83 11.53 -0.74
N HIS A 53 5.00 11.65 -1.35
CA HIS A 53 5.67 12.95 -1.56
C HIS A 53 5.30 13.68 -2.86
N THR A 54 4.73 12.97 -3.85
CA THR A 54 4.51 13.53 -5.20
C THR A 54 3.11 14.09 -5.42
N SER A 55 2.10 13.50 -4.79
CA SER A 55 0.68 13.84 -4.97
C SER A 55 -0.03 13.92 -3.62
N ASN A 56 -1.13 14.69 -3.54
CA ASN A 56 -2.00 14.70 -2.38
C ASN A 56 -2.68 13.34 -2.23
N THR A 57 -2.05 12.48 -1.44
CA THR A 57 -2.31 11.03 -1.39
C THR A 57 -3.06 10.61 -0.14
N ASP A 58 -3.35 11.52 0.79
CA ASP A 58 -4.15 11.24 2.01
C ASP A 58 -5.51 10.56 1.73
N TYR A 59 -6.03 10.72 0.50
CA TYR A 59 -7.26 10.09 0.01
C TYR A 59 -7.04 9.01 -1.05
N GLN A 60 -5.81 8.78 -1.49
CA GLN A 60 -5.46 7.76 -2.47
C GLN A 60 -5.28 6.40 -1.80
N SER A 61 -5.93 5.38 -2.37
CA SER A 61 -5.78 4.00 -1.90
C SER A 61 -4.56 3.33 -2.54
N VAL A 62 -3.95 2.39 -1.82
CA VAL A 62 -2.86 1.54 -2.35
C VAL A 62 -3.31 0.82 -3.63
N ASP A 63 -4.55 0.31 -3.65
CA ASP A 63 -5.10 -0.39 -4.82
C ASP A 63 -5.20 0.53 -6.05
N GLU A 64 -5.53 1.80 -5.85
CA GLU A 64 -5.56 2.77 -6.94
C GLU A 64 -4.16 3.04 -7.50
N SER A 65 -3.18 3.20 -6.61
CA SER A 65 -1.79 3.40 -7.00
C SER A 65 -1.23 2.20 -7.77
N LEU A 66 -1.53 0.98 -7.32
CA LEU A 66 -1.13 -0.24 -8.04
C LEU A 66 -1.83 -0.37 -9.39
N ARG A 67 -3.11 -0.01 -9.50
CA ARG A 67 -3.82 -0.01 -10.80
C ARG A 67 -3.22 0.97 -11.80
N ASN A 68 -2.74 2.13 -11.32
CA ASN A 68 -2.22 3.20 -12.18
C ASN A 68 -0.73 3.03 -12.50
N GLY A 69 0.07 2.59 -11.53
CA GLY A 69 1.52 2.45 -11.65
C GLY A 69 1.97 1.04 -12.03
N GLY A 70 1.19 0.01 -11.72
CA GLY A 70 1.65 -1.38 -11.74
C GLY A 70 2.47 -1.73 -10.50
N GLY A 71 3.35 -2.72 -10.63
CA GLY A 71 4.33 -3.04 -9.61
C GLY A 71 3.86 -3.90 -8.45
N THR A 72 4.66 -3.88 -7.37
CA THR A 72 4.38 -4.56 -6.10
C THR A 72 4.39 -3.60 -4.92
N VAL A 73 3.83 -4.05 -3.78
CA VAL A 73 3.75 -3.26 -2.55
C VAL A 73 4.15 -4.09 -1.33
N SER A 74 4.88 -3.45 -0.43
CA SER A 74 5.29 -3.97 0.87
C SER A 74 4.84 -3.05 2.00
N PHE A 75 4.63 -3.61 3.19
CA PHE A 75 4.27 -2.88 4.40
C PHE A 75 5.24 -3.17 5.53
N TRP A 76 5.69 -2.13 6.23
CA TRP A 76 6.59 -2.23 7.36
C TRP A 76 5.94 -1.69 8.62
N ASN A 77 5.90 -2.52 9.67
CA ASN A 77 5.28 -2.14 10.93
C ASN A 77 6.20 -1.24 11.75
N VAL A 78 5.74 -0.03 12.06
CA VAL A 78 6.46 0.89 12.96
C VAL A 78 5.95 0.66 14.39
N LYS A 79 6.86 0.40 15.35
CA LYS A 79 6.50 0.15 16.75
C LYS A 79 6.13 1.40 17.51
#